data_AF-A0A938LHJ0-F1
#
_entry.id   AF-A0A938LHJ0-F1
#
_cell.length_a   1.000
_cell.length_b   1.000
_cell.length_c   1.000
_cell.angle_alpha   90.00
_cell.angle_beta   90.00
_cell.angle_gamma   90.00
#
_symmetry.space_group_name_H-M   'P 1'
#
loop_
_entity.id
_entity.type
_entity.pdbx_description
1 polymer ?
#
loop_
_entity_poly.entity_id
_entity_poly.type
_entity_poly.pdbx_seq_one_letter_code
_entity_poly.pdbx_strand_id
1 'polypeptide(L)'
;MTRRTWAAAICFLPAALLAAAAAAQAGAATAATEISPPAAAEPIAAAPAAPDDWGPPGAGLAARLAVEGEVAAGGPVRITVSLRSAAGQAVTLPPAGDVCGWLLAAQTTPGSKKAYYSDRIFFARGAADWPAELAGEKVLTFKSVDVSSAAAYGSQDARQLLTAYLSGQADQPLPKSVGKMGQVLLPGRAGAKFTVCLSAAGGKPGLVTTNMAEFLVGPPDLKTLSPEARTAFEADLMKQFDRDAWSGQQAHDTAVRLGRDMLPALAAAALEEDRPPHARLWLATALADIPDERSVDALIKLLDSPVQGVRYVVAYHGPKQRSARLDKAIIEKARTADEAGVATWALLGFMVHRAAVPEEVLRAGLESDSPQARARAAEVLARHAGPENIARLTGLLGDRDERVRGTAAGMLAKSKVHTPPVLGALVKALDLPGENARRRICDALSELTGQARPYDPAADAAAREKTIAAWKEWGAKQGAK
;
A
#
# COMPACT_ATOMS: atom_id res chain seq x y z
N MET A 1 32.74 -23.96 18.25
CA MET A 1 32.45 -23.16 17.04
C MET A 1 30.93 -23.07 16.91
N THR A 2 30.40 -21.87 17.16
CA THR A 2 29.05 -21.63 17.67
C THR A 2 28.06 -21.19 16.60
N ARG A 3 26.80 -21.57 16.84
CA ARG A 3 25.56 -21.16 16.17
C ARG A 3 25.41 -19.63 16.11
N ARG A 4 26.05 -18.96 15.15
CA ARG A 4 25.87 -17.53 14.84
C ARG A 4 26.25 -17.24 13.39
N THR A 5 25.39 -17.59 12.43
CA THR A 5 25.43 -17.01 11.06
C THR A 5 24.13 -17.15 10.24
N TRP A 6 23.03 -17.68 10.78
CA TRP A 6 21.76 -17.84 10.02
C TRP A 6 20.66 -16.85 10.39
N ALA A 7 20.98 -15.77 11.10
CA ALA A 7 20.01 -14.80 11.64
C ALA A 7 20.06 -13.40 11.01
N ALA A 8 20.65 -13.22 9.81
CA ALA A 8 20.88 -11.89 9.24
C ALA A 8 20.35 -11.68 7.80
N ALA A 9 19.41 -12.50 7.32
CA ALA A 9 18.86 -12.35 5.96
C ALA A 9 17.32 -12.43 5.89
N ILE A 10 16.61 -12.07 6.98
CA ILE A 10 15.13 -11.96 7.02
C ILE A 10 14.74 -10.63 7.67
N CYS A 11 15.25 -9.54 7.14
CA CYS A 11 14.78 -8.20 7.42
C CYS A 11 14.66 -7.48 6.08
N PHE A 12 13.56 -6.74 5.89
CA PHE A 12 13.16 -5.97 4.70
C PHE A 12 12.29 -6.70 3.66
N LEU A 13 11.02 -6.91 4.03
CA LEU A 13 9.84 -6.92 3.14
C LEU A 13 8.73 -6.12 3.85
N PRO A 14 7.89 -5.33 3.15
CA PRO A 14 6.86 -4.50 3.77
C PRO A 14 5.75 -5.33 4.44
N ALA A 15 5.14 -4.76 5.48
CA ALA A 15 4.27 -5.42 6.45
C ALA A 15 3.11 -6.26 5.87
N ALA A 16 2.64 -5.95 4.66
CA ALA A 16 1.58 -6.72 3.98
C ALA A 16 2.05 -8.10 3.46
N LEU A 17 3.31 -8.21 3.04
CA LEU A 17 3.91 -9.49 2.63
C LEU A 17 4.41 -10.31 3.83
N LEU A 18 4.76 -9.65 4.94
CA LEU A 18 5.09 -10.32 6.20
C LEU A 18 3.87 -11.01 6.81
N ALA A 19 2.65 -10.47 6.66
CA ALA A 19 1.44 -11.12 7.17
C ALA A 19 1.13 -12.45 6.46
N ALA A 20 1.39 -12.54 5.15
CA ALA A 20 1.17 -13.76 4.37
C ALA A 20 2.29 -14.81 4.56
N ALA A 21 3.53 -14.37 4.73
CA ALA A 21 4.68 -15.25 4.96
C ALA A 21 4.79 -15.74 6.42
N ALA A 22 4.46 -14.90 7.41
CA ALA A 22 4.50 -15.27 8.83
C ALA A 22 3.32 -16.17 9.26
N ALA A 23 2.13 -15.98 8.68
CA ALA A 23 0.99 -16.87 8.93
C ALA A 23 1.17 -18.29 8.36
N ALA A 24 2.12 -18.48 7.44
CA ALA A 24 2.46 -19.80 6.88
C ALA A 24 3.50 -20.57 7.71
N GLN A 25 4.24 -19.91 8.62
CA GLN A 25 5.29 -20.54 9.44
C GLN A 25 4.94 -20.70 10.92
N ALA A 26 4.02 -19.91 11.49
CA ALA A 26 3.63 -20.03 12.89
C ALA A 26 2.26 -20.73 13.03
N GLY A 27 2.28 -22.01 13.40
CA GLY A 27 1.12 -22.67 13.99
C GLY A 27 0.84 -22.08 15.38
N ALA A 28 0.04 -21.02 15.45
CA ALA A 28 -0.51 -20.50 16.71
C ALA A 28 -1.92 -19.95 16.47
N ALA A 29 -2.83 -20.25 17.39
CA ALA A 29 -4.24 -19.95 17.32
C ALA A 29 -4.52 -18.44 17.24
N THR A 30 -5.31 -18.05 16.24
CA THR A 30 -5.89 -16.71 16.10
C THR A 30 -7.06 -16.54 17.07
N ALA A 31 -6.95 -15.61 18.01
CA ALA A 31 -8.11 -14.85 18.46
C ALA A 31 -8.43 -13.82 17.37
N ALA A 32 -9.65 -13.88 16.85
CA ALA A 32 -10.13 -13.04 15.77
C ALA A 32 -10.32 -11.60 16.27
N THR A 33 -9.75 -10.64 15.56
CA THR A 33 -10.26 -9.26 15.54
C THR A 33 -10.61 -8.97 14.09
N GLU A 34 -11.88 -8.65 13.86
CA GLU A 34 -12.46 -8.35 12.56
C GLU A 34 -11.64 -7.23 11.86
N ILE A 35 -11.06 -7.55 10.71
CA ILE A 35 -10.49 -6.55 9.81
C ILE A 35 -11.56 -6.30 8.74
N SER A 36 -12.26 -5.18 8.87
CA SER A 36 -13.13 -4.66 7.83
C SER A 36 -12.35 -4.41 6.53
N PRO A 37 -12.97 -4.60 5.35
CA PRO A 37 -12.33 -4.33 4.08
C PRO A 37 -11.98 -2.83 3.96
N PRO A 38 -10.85 -2.46 3.33
CA PRO A 38 -10.59 -1.07 3.01
C PRO A 38 -11.69 -0.59 2.05
N ALA A 39 -12.43 0.43 2.47
CA ALA A 39 -13.38 1.12 1.62
C ALA A 39 -12.68 1.53 0.32
N ALA A 40 -13.38 1.37 -0.81
CA ALA A 40 -12.96 1.93 -2.08
C ALA A 40 -12.57 3.39 -1.84
N ALA A 41 -11.37 3.79 -2.28
CA ALA A 41 -10.92 5.16 -2.20
C ALA A 41 -11.89 6.01 -3.03
N GLU A 42 -12.84 6.66 -2.34
CA GLU A 42 -13.61 7.75 -2.90
C GLU A 42 -12.61 8.81 -3.39
N PRO A 43 -12.87 9.47 -4.53
CA PRO A 43 -12.09 10.63 -4.92
C PRO A 43 -12.12 11.60 -3.74
N ILE A 44 -10.95 12.02 -3.27
CA ILE A 44 -10.82 13.02 -2.22
C ILE A 44 -11.44 14.31 -2.77
N ALA A 45 -12.74 14.48 -2.59
CA ALA A 45 -13.37 15.78 -2.65
C ALA A 45 -12.65 16.63 -1.60
N ALA A 46 -12.17 17.80 -2.01
CA ALA A 46 -11.50 18.74 -1.13
C ALA A 46 -12.29 18.89 0.16
N ALA A 47 -11.76 18.36 1.26
CA ALA A 47 -12.41 18.42 2.56
C ALA A 47 -12.63 19.89 2.93
N PRO A 48 -13.81 20.28 3.46
CA PRO A 48 -13.98 21.61 4.02
C PRO A 48 -12.95 21.81 5.14
N ALA A 49 -12.29 22.97 5.13
CA ALA A 49 -11.19 23.29 6.02
C ALA A 49 -11.59 23.15 7.49
N ALA A 50 -10.82 22.39 8.28
CA ALA A 50 -10.95 22.36 9.72
C ALA A 50 -10.67 23.76 10.33
N PRO A 51 -11.28 24.10 11.48
CA PRO A 51 -11.20 25.45 12.08
C PRO A 51 -9.78 25.94 12.44
N ASP A 52 -8.78 25.05 12.54
CA ASP A 52 -7.39 25.37 12.94
C ASP A 52 -6.35 25.34 11.79
N ASP A 53 -6.78 25.38 10.52
CA ASP A 53 -5.86 25.29 9.36
C ASP A 53 -5.11 26.61 9.03
N TRP A 54 -4.87 27.45 10.02
CA TRP A 54 -4.17 28.74 9.86
C TRP A 54 -2.77 28.67 10.47
N GLY A 55 -1.83 29.35 9.82
CA GLY A 55 -0.48 29.53 10.34
C GLY A 55 -0.43 30.39 11.61
N PRO A 56 0.72 30.41 12.29
CA PRO A 56 0.89 31.24 13.48
C PRO A 56 0.67 32.72 13.14
N PRO A 57 0.01 33.49 14.05
CA PRO A 57 -0.25 34.89 13.80
C PRO A 57 1.07 35.68 13.72
N GLY A 58 1.11 36.65 12.80
CA GLY A 58 2.25 37.52 12.56
C GLY A 58 1.78 38.83 11.92
N ALA A 59 2.38 39.96 12.32
CA ALA A 59 1.98 41.29 11.88
C ALA A 59 0.45 41.58 12.03
N GLY A 60 -0.19 41.01 13.07
CA GLY A 60 -1.63 41.14 13.30
C GLY A 60 -2.52 40.29 12.39
N LEU A 61 -1.95 39.47 11.51
CA LEU A 61 -2.67 38.60 10.60
C LEU A 61 -2.40 37.12 10.90
N ALA A 62 -3.27 36.25 10.40
CA ALA A 62 -2.98 34.84 10.19
C ALA A 62 -3.06 34.52 8.70
N ALA A 63 -2.20 33.62 8.22
CA ALA A 63 -2.12 33.23 6.83
C ALA A 63 -2.37 31.73 6.64
N ARG A 64 -2.93 31.36 5.50
CA ARG A 64 -3.17 29.96 5.11
C ARG A 64 -2.65 29.71 3.70
N LEU A 65 -2.10 28.52 3.48
CA LEU A 65 -1.65 28.00 2.20
C LEU A 65 -2.47 26.77 1.86
N ALA A 66 -2.94 26.71 0.62
CA ALA A 66 -3.44 25.49 -0.02
C ALA A 66 -2.62 25.23 -1.29
N VAL A 67 -2.27 23.97 -1.54
CA VAL A 67 -1.72 23.51 -2.81
C VAL A 67 -2.88 22.93 -3.62
N GLU A 68 -3.05 23.40 -4.85
CA GLU A 68 -4.21 23.07 -5.67
C GLU A 68 -3.93 21.93 -6.65
N GLY A 69 -4.88 21.01 -6.75
CA GLY A 69 -4.87 19.92 -7.73
C GLY A 69 -3.75 18.91 -7.50
N GLU A 70 -3.56 18.06 -8.50
CA GLU A 70 -2.46 17.09 -8.50
C GLU A 70 -1.15 17.76 -8.94
N VAL A 71 -0.13 17.66 -8.09
CA VAL A 71 1.22 18.12 -8.42
C VAL A 71 2.00 16.94 -8.99
N ALA A 72 2.60 17.11 -10.15
CA ALA A 72 3.50 16.13 -10.77
C ALA A 72 4.92 16.69 -10.85
N ALA A 73 5.93 15.83 -10.76
CA ALA A 73 7.31 16.23 -11.02
C ALA A 73 7.44 16.81 -12.45
N GLY A 74 8.01 18.01 -12.57
CA GLY A 74 8.06 18.76 -13.83
C GLY A 74 6.75 19.45 -14.24
N GLY A 75 5.67 19.25 -13.49
CA GLY A 75 4.33 19.81 -13.75
C GLY A 75 4.07 21.16 -13.08
N PRO A 76 2.86 21.72 -13.27
CA PRO A 76 2.45 22.96 -12.60
C PRO A 76 2.36 22.75 -11.09
N VAL A 77 2.74 23.79 -10.35
CA VAL A 77 2.62 23.83 -8.87
C VAL A 77 1.77 25.04 -8.57
N ARG A 78 0.49 24.83 -8.30
CA ARG A 78 -0.45 25.93 -8.05
C ARG A 78 -0.73 26.07 -6.58
N ILE A 79 -0.66 27.29 -6.09
CA ILE A 79 -0.91 27.61 -4.69
C ILE A 79 -1.96 28.70 -4.57
N THR A 80 -2.75 28.60 -3.51
CA THR A 80 -3.65 29.66 -3.07
C THR A 80 -3.27 30.07 -1.66
N VAL A 81 -3.12 31.38 -1.47
CA VAL A 81 -2.83 32.00 -0.17
C VAL A 81 -4.11 32.68 0.32
N SER A 82 -4.36 32.61 1.62
CA SER A 82 -5.42 33.38 2.27
C SER A 82 -4.87 34.14 3.47
N LEU A 83 -5.46 35.30 3.76
CA LEU A 83 -5.16 36.13 4.92
C LEU A 83 -6.44 36.43 5.71
N ARG A 84 -6.32 36.47 7.04
CA ARG A 84 -7.35 36.98 7.94
C ARG A 84 -6.72 37.81 9.05
N SER A 85 -7.53 38.65 9.69
CA SER A 85 -7.12 39.30 10.95
C SER A 85 -6.88 38.25 12.04
N ALA A 86 -5.78 38.40 12.79
CA ALA A 86 -5.56 37.63 14.01
C ALA A 86 -6.39 38.23 15.14
N ALA A 87 -7.26 37.43 15.76
CA ALA A 87 -8.13 37.84 16.87
C ALA A 87 -9.07 39.04 16.56
N GLY A 88 -9.40 39.29 15.29
CA GLY A 88 -10.37 40.30 14.87
C GLY A 88 -9.87 41.75 14.91
N GLN A 89 -8.60 41.98 15.24
CA GLN A 89 -7.99 43.32 15.24
C GLN A 89 -7.90 43.92 13.84
N ALA A 90 -8.15 45.21 13.72
CA ALA A 90 -7.95 45.96 12.48
C ALA A 90 -6.46 46.02 12.12
N VAL A 91 -6.11 45.58 10.91
CA VAL A 91 -4.75 45.65 10.36
C VAL A 91 -4.75 46.43 9.06
N THR A 92 -3.99 47.51 9.00
CA THR A 92 -3.75 48.27 7.77
C THR A 92 -2.86 47.48 6.83
N LEU A 93 -3.29 47.33 5.57
CA LEU A 93 -2.55 46.61 4.54
C LEU A 93 -1.80 47.61 3.63
N PRO A 94 -0.55 47.32 3.23
CA PRO A 94 0.15 48.12 2.21
C PRO A 94 -0.53 47.94 0.83
N PRO A 95 -0.16 48.74 -0.18
CA PRO A 95 -0.66 48.55 -1.55
C PRO A 95 -0.43 47.12 -2.04
N ALA A 96 -1.39 46.55 -2.77
CA ALA A 96 -1.34 45.16 -3.23
C ALA A 96 -0.09 44.81 -4.05
N GLY A 97 0.47 45.79 -4.78
CA GLY A 97 1.70 45.63 -5.56
C GLY A 97 2.97 45.48 -4.72
N ASP A 98 2.94 45.93 -3.46
CA ASP A 98 4.07 45.87 -2.53
C ASP A 98 4.06 44.60 -1.68
N VAL A 99 2.95 43.83 -1.73
CA VAL A 99 2.83 42.56 -1.04
C VAL A 99 3.43 41.45 -1.88
N CYS A 100 4.40 40.77 -1.30
CA CYS A 100 5.05 39.61 -1.89
C CYS A 100 5.18 38.50 -0.86
N GLY A 101 5.66 37.36 -1.30
CA GLY A 101 6.08 36.30 -0.40
C GLY A 101 6.96 35.30 -1.11
N TRP A 102 7.32 34.23 -0.42
CA TRP A 102 8.11 33.15 -0.97
C TRP A 102 7.64 31.82 -0.40
N LEU A 103 7.75 30.79 -1.23
CA LEU A 103 7.46 29.41 -0.87
C LEU A 103 8.71 28.74 -0.33
N LEU A 104 8.56 27.98 0.75
CA LEU A 104 9.49 26.95 1.19
C LEU A 104 8.82 25.61 0.96
N ALA A 105 9.37 24.77 0.07
CA ALA A 105 8.92 23.40 -0.14
C ALA A 105 9.98 22.43 0.37
N ALA A 106 9.59 21.48 1.21
CA ALA A 106 10.46 20.47 1.80
C ALA A 106 9.97 19.06 1.45
N GLN A 107 10.91 18.19 1.11
CA GLN A 107 10.66 16.78 0.78
C GLN A 107 11.55 15.88 1.61
N THR A 108 10.96 14.80 2.11
CA THR A 108 11.73 13.72 2.73
C THR A 108 11.92 12.62 1.70
N THR A 109 13.17 12.39 1.31
CA THR A 109 13.57 11.29 0.41
C THR A 109 14.39 10.27 1.20
N PRO A 110 14.45 8.99 0.76
CA PRO A 110 15.26 7.97 1.44
C PRO A 110 16.74 8.38 1.54
N GLY A 111 17.18 8.77 2.73
CA GLY A 111 18.55 9.19 3.02
C GLY A 111 18.82 10.70 2.92
N SER A 112 17.84 11.54 2.57
CA SER A 112 18.03 13.00 2.60
C SER A 112 16.73 13.79 2.78
N LYS A 113 16.80 14.90 3.52
CA LYS A 113 15.77 15.94 3.51
C LYS A 113 16.24 17.05 2.58
N LYS A 114 15.45 17.33 1.54
CA LYS A 114 15.72 18.45 0.63
C LYS A 114 14.68 19.53 0.88
N ALA A 115 15.11 20.77 0.86
CA ALA A 115 14.22 21.91 0.99
C ALA A 115 14.66 23.01 0.02
N TYR A 116 13.66 23.65 -0.60
CA TYR A 116 13.85 24.64 -1.63
C TYR A 116 13.02 25.88 -1.32
N TYR A 117 13.64 27.05 -1.46
CA TYR A 117 12.98 28.34 -1.45
C TYR A 117 12.68 28.78 -2.88
N SER A 118 11.54 29.41 -3.11
CA SER A 118 11.25 30.10 -4.38
C SER A 118 11.91 31.49 -4.43
N ASP A 119 11.89 32.11 -5.62
CA ASP A 119 11.99 33.56 -5.76
C ASP A 119 10.80 34.30 -5.11
N ARG A 120 10.84 35.64 -5.10
CA ARG A 120 9.74 36.48 -4.62
C ARG A 120 8.55 36.36 -5.56
N ILE A 121 7.40 36.02 -4.99
CA ILE A 121 6.12 35.87 -5.67
C ILE A 121 5.20 37.03 -5.26
N PHE A 122 4.78 37.84 -6.23
CA PHE A 122 3.86 38.96 -6.03
C PHE A 122 2.41 38.51 -6.23
N PHE A 123 1.92 37.65 -5.32
CA PHE A 123 0.63 36.98 -5.44
C PHE A 123 -0.60 37.91 -5.30
N ALA A 124 -0.43 39.08 -4.68
CA ALA A 124 -1.51 40.05 -4.49
C ALA A 124 -1.62 41.07 -5.65
N ARG A 125 -0.64 41.10 -6.56
CA ARG A 125 -0.60 42.10 -7.64
C ARG A 125 -1.79 41.94 -8.57
N GLY A 126 -2.58 42.99 -8.74
CA GLY A 126 -3.78 42.98 -9.58
C GLY A 126 -5.03 42.41 -8.91
N ALA A 127 -5.03 42.23 -7.58
CA ALA A 127 -6.24 41.89 -6.83
C ALA A 127 -7.25 43.06 -6.88
N ALA A 128 -8.44 42.80 -7.43
CA ALA A 128 -9.49 43.82 -7.61
C ALA A 128 -10.09 44.29 -6.27
N ASP A 129 -10.15 43.41 -5.27
CA ASP A 129 -10.82 43.64 -3.98
C ASP A 129 -9.84 43.84 -2.81
N TRP A 130 -8.64 44.40 -3.06
CA TRP A 130 -7.63 44.62 -2.02
C TRP A 130 -8.07 45.72 -1.05
N PRO A 131 -8.36 45.41 0.24
CA PRO A 131 -8.83 46.43 1.17
C PRO A 131 -7.65 47.19 1.78
N ALA A 132 -7.86 48.46 2.12
CA ALA A 132 -6.88 49.24 2.89
C ALA A 132 -6.72 48.71 4.33
N GLU A 133 -7.75 48.04 4.86
CA GLU A 133 -7.78 47.48 6.20
C GLU A 133 -8.47 46.11 6.20
N LEU A 134 -7.90 45.17 6.95
CA LEU A 134 -8.47 43.85 7.19
C LEU A 134 -8.81 43.69 8.68
N ALA A 135 -10.09 43.47 9.00
CA ALA A 135 -10.60 43.42 10.36
C ALA A 135 -11.70 42.36 10.52
N GLY A 136 -12.03 42.01 11.76
CA GLY A 136 -13.10 41.06 12.10
C GLY A 136 -12.87 39.66 11.53
N GLU A 137 -13.95 38.99 11.11
CA GLU A 137 -13.91 37.62 10.56
C GLU A 137 -13.67 37.58 9.04
N LYS A 138 -13.31 38.71 8.41
CA LYS A 138 -13.09 38.78 6.97
C LYS A 138 -11.85 37.98 6.56
N VAL A 139 -12.03 37.10 5.58
CA VAL A 139 -10.95 36.33 4.95
C VAL A 139 -10.73 36.83 3.52
N LEU A 140 -9.49 37.18 3.20
CA LEU A 140 -9.05 37.47 1.83
C LEU A 140 -8.41 36.21 1.25
N THR A 141 -9.00 35.65 0.20
CA THR A 141 -8.41 34.52 -0.54
C THR A 141 -8.00 35.00 -1.92
N PHE A 142 -6.74 34.75 -2.29
CA PHE A 142 -6.18 35.23 -3.55
C PHE A 142 -6.43 34.24 -4.69
N LYS A 143 -6.31 34.73 -5.92
CA LYS A 143 -6.33 33.86 -7.10
C LYS A 143 -5.13 32.91 -7.03
N SER A 144 -5.36 31.69 -7.51
CA SER A 144 -4.33 30.66 -7.66
C SER A 144 -3.14 31.19 -8.46
N VAL A 145 -1.94 30.97 -7.92
CA VAL A 145 -0.67 31.35 -8.54
C VAL A 145 0.10 30.09 -8.92
N ASP A 146 0.49 29.98 -10.19
CA ASP A 146 1.40 28.94 -10.64
C ASP A 146 2.85 29.34 -10.31
N VAL A 147 3.46 28.60 -9.39
CA VAL A 147 4.83 28.81 -8.93
C VAL A 147 5.82 27.82 -9.57
N SER A 148 5.39 26.99 -10.52
CA SER A 148 6.25 25.99 -11.16
C SER A 148 7.49 26.59 -11.83
N SER A 149 7.36 27.78 -12.41
CA SER A 149 8.43 28.51 -13.10
C SER A 149 9.28 29.41 -12.19
N ALA A 150 8.93 29.49 -10.91
CA ALA A 150 9.71 30.22 -9.90
C ALA A 150 11.12 29.62 -9.80
N ALA A 151 12.13 30.47 -9.70
CA ALA A 151 13.49 30.00 -9.43
C ALA A 151 13.54 29.32 -8.06
N ALA A 152 14.15 28.14 -7.99
CA ALA A 152 14.35 27.39 -6.77
C ALA A 152 15.78 27.57 -6.24
N TYR A 153 15.92 27.71 -4.93
CA TYR A 153 17.19 27.88 -4.23
C TYR A 153 17.26 26.86 -3.10
N GLY A 154 18.40 26.17 -2.95
CA GLY A 154 18.52 25.17 -1.88
C GLY A 154 18.54 25.82 -0.50
N SER A 155 18.09 25.08 0.51
CA SER A 155 18.01 25.59 1.89
C SER A 155 19.33 26.07 2.48
N GLN A 156 20.47 25.60 1.96
CA GLN A 156 21.79 26.08 2.35
C GLN A 156 22.00 27.59 2.06
N ASP A 157 21.33 28.12 1.04
CA ASP A 157 21.46 29.53 0.62
C ASP A 157 20.40 30.45 1.27
N ALA A 158 19.56 29.89 2.16
CA ALA A 158 18.40 30.58 2.72
C ALA A 158 18.77 31.91 3.40
N ARG A 159 19.88 31.98 4.13
CA ARG A 159 20.29 33.20 4.84
C ARG A 159 20.56 34.35 3.88
N GLN A 160 21.33 34.09 2.81
CA GLN A 160 21.64 35.08 1.79
C GLN A 160 20.38 35.51 1.05
N LEU A 161 19.54 34.54 0.66
CA LEU A 161 18.30 34.77 -0.06
C LEU A 161 17.31 35.63 0.74
N LEU A 162 17.04 35.27 1.99
CA LEU A 162 16.10 35.98 2.85
C LEU A 162 16.60 37.39 3.21
N THR A 163 17.92 37.55 3.35
CA THR A 163 18.52 38.88 3.56
C THR A 163 18.28 39.76 2.33
N ALA A 164 18.46 39.22 1.12
CA ALA A 164 18.16 39.94 -0.12
C ALA A 164 16.69 40.36 -0.22
N TYR A 165 15.75 39.45 0.10
CA TYR A 165 14.31 39.75 0.03
C TYR A 165 13.87 40.84 1.00
N LEU A 166 14.48 40.89 2.19
CA LEU A 166 14.10 41.81 3.26
C LEU A 166 14.86 43.14 3.23
N SER A 167 15.99 43.22 2.51
CA SER A 167 16.83 44.43 2.44
C SER A 167 16.18 45.61 1.72
N GLY A 168 15.11 45.38 0.94
CA GLY A 168 14.47 46.40 0.11
C GLY A 168 15.29 46.82 -1.13
N GLN A 169 16.50 46.28 -1.31
CA GLN A 169 17.34 46.55 -2.47
C GLN A 169 16.94 45.59 -3.61
N ALA A 170 16.29 46.12 -4.64
CA ALA A 170 15.82 45.33 -5.79
C ALA A 170 16.94 44.57 -6.52
N ASP A 171 18.18 45.09 -6.46
CA ASP A 171 19.33 44.64 -7.24
C ASP A 171 20.38 43.84 -6.44
N GLN A 172 20.06 43.37 -5.23
CA GLN A 172 20.99 42.49 -4.53
C GLN A 172 21.17 41.16 -5.30
N PRO A 173 22.43 40.72 -5.53
CA PRO A 173 22.68 39.49 -6.26
C PRO A 173 22.14 38.29 -5.48
N LEU A 174 21.19 37.58 -6.11
CA LEU A 174 20.66 36.34 -5.57
C LEU A 174 21.68 35.19 -5.75
N PRO A 175 21.68 34.18 -4.86
CA PRO A 175 22.47 32.97 -5.06
C PRO A 175 22.08 32.27 -6.37
N LYS A 176 22.95 31.40 -6.89
CA LYS A 176 22.65 30.66 -8.12
C LYS A 176 21.48 29.70 -7.87
N SER A 177 20.43 29.84 -8.67
CA SER A 177 19.29 28.92 -8.61
C SER A 177 19.70 27.48 -8.96
N VAL A 178 19.10 26.51 -8.27
CA VAL A 178 19.28 25.07 -8.51
C VAL A 178 18.30 24.50 -9.54
N GLY A 179 17.38 25.31 -10.06
CA GLY A 179 16.38 24.91 -11.05
C GLY A 179 15.06 25.67 -10.89
N LYS A 180 14.00 25.19 -11.53
CA LYS A 180 12.64 25.72 -11.35
C LYS A 180 11.87 24.89 -10.33
N MET A 181 10.93 25.51 -9.60
CA MET A 181 10.21 24.80 -8.53
C MET A 181 9.50 23.54 -9.02
N GLY A 182 8.85 23.56 -10.18
CA GLY A 182 8.21 22.38 -10.75
C GLY A 182 9.19 21.25 -11.05
N GLN A 183 10.45 21.57 -11.36
CA GLN A 183 11.48 20.61 -11.79
C GLN A 183 12.28 20.02 -10.61
N VAL A 184 12.47 20.76 -9.53
CA VAL A 184 13.30 20.31 -8.39
C VAL A 184 12.54 19.42 -7.40
N LEU A 185 11.20 19.44 -7.47
CA LEU A 185 10.35 18.58 -6.67
C LEU A 185 10.31 17.17 -7.27
N LEU A 186 10.73 16.19 -6.47
CA LEU A 186 10.75 14.78 -6.87
C LEU A 186 9.45 14.07 -6.48
N PRO A 187 9.09 12.95 -7.13
CA PRO A 187 7.93 12.17 -6.73
C PRO A 187 8.02 11.74 -5.25
N GLY A 188 6.94 11.95 -4.49
CA GLY A 188 6.88 11.65 -3.06
C GLY A 188 6.16 12.72 -2.24
N ARG A 189 6.13 12.52 -0.91
CA ARG A 189 5.48 13.45 0.01
C ARG A 189 6.29 14.75 0.15
N ALA A 190 5.59 15.87 0.09
CA ALA A 190 6.13 17.19 0.27
C ALA A 190 5.29 17.98 1.29
N GLY A 191 5.93 18.91 1.97
CA GLY A 191 5.28 19.93 2.78
C GLY A 191 5.72 21.30 2.30
N ALA A 192 4.80 22.26 2.23
CA ALA A 192 5.12 23.63 1.89
C ALA A 192 4.61 24.64 2.93
N LYS A 193 5.39 25.71 3.09
CA LYS A 193 4.98 26.93 3.79
C LYS A 193 5.16 28.12 2.87
N PHE A 194 4.32 29.11 3.02
CA PHE A 194 4.47 30.39 2.37
C PHE A 194 4.67 31.46 3.43
N THR A 195 5.66 32.33 3.24
CA THR A 195 5.86 33.51 4.10
C THR A 195 5.45 34.73 3.31
N VAL A 196 4.43 35.42 3.79
CA VAL A 196 3.94 36.69 3.24
C VAL A 196 4.73 37.83 3.89
N CYS A 197 5.16 38.76 3.07
CA CYS A 197 5.86 39.98 3.44
C CYS A 197 4.99 41.20 3.11
N LEU A 198 4.67 41.96 4.16
CA LEU A 198 3.93 43.21 4.13
C LEU A 198 4.93 44.35 4.33
N SER A 199 5.50 44.83 3.24
CA SER A 199 6.44 45.95 3.26
C SER A 199 5.68 47.26 3.01
N ALA A 200 5.62 48.13 4.01
CA ALA A 200 5.23 49.53 3.80
C ALA A 200 6.49 50.36 3.49
N ALA A 201 6.36 51.35 2.60
CA ALA A 201 7.47 52.22 2.22
C ALA A 201 8.15 52.84 3.47
N GLY A 202 9.44 52.51 3.68
CA GLY A 202 10.25 53.05 4.78
C GLY A 202 10.09 52.39 6.16
N GLY A 203 9.27 51.34 6.30
CA GLY A 203 9.04 50.62 7.57
C GLY A 203 9.73 49.26 7.66
N LYS A 204 9.75 48.67 8.87
CA LYS A 204 10.17 47.27 9.06
C LYS A 204 9.12 46.33 8.43
N PRO A 205 9.50 45.37 7.58
CA PRO A 205 8.55 44.47 6.93
C PRO A 205 7.79 43.62 7.96
N GLY A 206 6.47 43.59 7.85
CA GLY A 206 5.62 42.66 8.60
C GLY A 206 5.64 41.29 7.96
N LEU A 207 5.91 40.23 8.72
CA LEU A 207 5.95 38.87 8.22
C LEU A 207 4.85 38.01 8.85
N VAL A 208 4.17 37.23 8.03
CA VAL A 208 3.23 36.20 8.47
C VAL A 208 3.48 34.92 7.69
N THR A 209 3.54 33.78 8.37
CA THR A 209 3.81 32.47 7.76
C THR A 209 2.56 31.60 7.84
N THR A 210 2.32 30.84 6.78
CA THR A 210 1.14 29.96 6.69
C THR A 210 1.28 28.71 7.56
N ASN A 211 0.19 27.93 7.62
CA ASN A 211 0.19 26.51 7.97
C ASN A 211 1.18 25.73 7.07
N MET A 212 1.51 24.50 7.47
CA MET A 212 2.23 23.56 6.62
C MET A 212 1.21 22.84 5.73
N ALA A 213 1.21 23.15 4.44
CA ALA A 213 0.40 22.44 3.47
C ALA A 213 1.12 21.15 3.05
N GLU A 214 0.58 19.99 3.41
CA GLU A 214 1.10 18.69 2.94
C GLU A 214 0.46 18.33 1.59
N PHE A 215 1.28 17.83 0.67
CA PHE A 215 0.83 17.40 -0.65
C PHE A 215 1.70 16.26 -1.19
N LEU A 216 1.18 15.54 -2.19
CA LEU A 216 1.89 14.48 -2.88
C LEU A 216 2.37 15.00 -4.24
N VAL A 217 3.65 14.80 -4.53
CA VAL A 217 4.21 15.00 -5.86
C VAL A 217 4.16 13.66 -6.60
N GLY A 218 3.37 13.60 -7.66
CA GLY A 218 3.28 12.47 -8.57
C GLY A 218 4.50 12.34 -9.49
N PRO A 219 4.61 11.21 -10.21
CA PRO A 219 5.63 11.04 -11.25
C PRO A 219 5.43 12.05 -12.39
N PRO A 220 6.46 12.31 -13.22
CA PRO A 220 6.31 13.17 -14.38
C PRO A 220 5.34 12.58 -15.40
N ASP A 221 4.70 13.43 -16.19
CA ASP A 221 4.02 12.98 -17.41
C ASP A 221 5.08 12.59 -18.45
N LEU A 222 5.24 11.29 -18.69
CA LEU A 222 6.25 10.74 -19.59
C LEU A 222 6.11 11.25 -21.03
N LYS A 223 4.92 11.73 -21.44
CA LYS A 223 4.68 12.28 -22.78
C LYS A 223 5.26 13.68 -22.96
N THR A 224 5.50 14.38 -21.85
CA THR A 224 6.07 15.75 -21.86
C THR A 224 7.59 15.75 -21.79
N LEU A 225 8.21 14.60 -21.48
CA LEU A 225 9.66 14.46 -21.38
C LEU A 225 10.29 14.31 -22.77
N SER A 226 11.52 14.84 -22.93
CA SER A 226 12.35 14.48 -24.09
C SER A 226 12.70 12.99 -24.05
N PRO A 227 13.06 12.37 -25.20
CA PRO A 227 13.48 10.97 -25.23
C PRO A 227 14.62 10.66 -24.25
N GLU A 228 15.60 11.56 -24.13
CA GLU A 228 16.74 11.43 -23.22
C GLU A 228 16.30 11.51 -21.76
N ALA A 229 15.44 12.49 -21.43
CA ALA A 229 14.92 12.68 -20.08
C ALA A 229 14.04 11.50 -19.64
N ARG A 230 13.22 10.96 -20.55
CA ARG A 230 12.42 9.75 -20.31
C ARG A 230 13.32 8.55 -20.05
N THR A 231 14.33 8.32 -20.90
CA THR A 231 15.28 7.22 -20.74
C THR A 231 16.02 7.31 -19.40
N ALA A 232 16.48 8.51 -19.03
CA ALA A 232 17.15 8.75 -17.75
C ALA A 232 16.22 8.47 -16.56
N PHE A 233 14.96 8.94 -16.63
CA PHE A 233 13.96 8.69 -15.60
C PHE A 233 13.67 7.18 -15.44
N GLU A 234 13.43 6.47 -16.54
CA GLU A 234 13.18 5.03 -16.53
C GLU A 234 14.38 4.28 -15.93
N ALA A 235 15.60 4.62 -16.33
CA ALA A 235 16.83 4.02 -15.79
C ALA A 235 16.98 4.26 -14.28
N ASP A 236 16.71 5.47 -13.81
CA ASP A 236 16.77 5.78 -12.38
C ASP A 236 15.66 5.10 -11.59
N LEU A 237 14.48 4.89 -12.19
CA LEU A 237 13.41 4.09 -11.59
C LEU A 237 13.84 2.62 -11.47
N MET A 238 14.48 2.03 -12.50
CA MET A 238 15.01 0.66 -12.42
C MET A 238 16.07 0.50 -11.34
N LYS A 239 16.98 1.48 -11.17
CA LYS A 239 17.95 1.47 -10.06
C LYS A 239 17.28 1.48 -8.69
N GLN A 240 16.10 2.09 -8.55
CA GLN A 240 15.34 2.05 -7.29
C GLN A 240 14.78 0.66 -7.01
N PHE A 241 14.34 -0.09 -8.04
CA PHE A 241 14.00 -1.51 -7.89
C PHE A 241 15.19 -2.33 -7.38
N ASP A 242 16.39 -2.08 -7.90
CA ASP A 242 17.58 -2.87 -7.59
C ASP A 242 18.13 -2.60 -6.18
N ARG A 243 17.93 -1.40 -5.65
CA ARG A 243 18.58 -0.94 -4.40
C ARG A 243 18.28 -1.80 -3.18
N ASP A 244 17.01 -1.96 -2.83
CA ASP A 244 16.54 -2.75 -1.69
C ASP A 244 15.02 -2.98 -1.80
N ALA A 245 14.46 -3.88 -0.99
CA ALA A 245 13.05 -4.24 -1.09
C ALA A 245 12.07 -3.10 -0.78
N TRP A 246 12.46 -2.12 0.06
CA TRP A 246 11.61 -0.96 0.37
C TRP A 246 11.64 0.04 -0.79
N SER A 247 12.83 0.34 -1.31
CA SER A 247 13.02 1.17 -2.49
C SER A 247 12.30 0.56 -3.72
N GLY A 248 12.34 -0.76 -3.87
CA GLY A 248 11.63 -1.46 -4.94
C GLY A 248 10.10 -1.40 -4.82
N GLN A 249 9.54 -1.38 -3.62
CA GLN A 249 8.11 -1.12 -3.42
C GLN A 249 7.74 0.31 -3.86
N GLN A 250 8.55 1.31 -3.48
CA GLN A 250 8.29 2.70 -3.85
C GLN A 250 8.41 2.91 -5.38
N ALA A 251 9.35 2.20 -6.00
CA ALA A 251 9.52 2.15 -7.45
C ALA A 251 8.31 1.49 -8.13
N HIS A 252 7.84 0.36 -7.59
CA HIS A 252 6.60 -0.30 -8.00
C HIS A 252 5.41 0.67 -7.99
N ASP A 253 5.17 1.36 -6.88
CA ASP A 253 4.03 2.28 -6.76
C ASP A 253 4.13 3.42 -7.78
N THR A 254 5.35 3.87 -8.06
CA THR A 254 5.60 4.88 -9.09
C THR A 254 5.34 4.34 -10.49
N ALA A 255 5.79 3.11 -10.79
CA ALA A 255 5.55 2.45 -12.06
C ALA A 255 4.06 2.20 -12.31
N VAL A 256 3.30 1.79 -11.29
CA VAL A 256 1.84 1.59 -11.39
C VAL A 256 1.11 2.91 -11.67
N ARG A 257 1.51 4.02 -11.04
CA ARG A 257 0.92 5.35 -11.33
C ARG A 257 1.22 5.82 -12.75
N LEU A 258 2.41 5.53 -13.27
CA LEU A 258 2.78 5.80 -14.66
C LEU A 258 2.06 4.87 -15.65
N GLY A 259 1.72 3.67 -15.19
CA GLY A 259 0.88 2.71 -15.89
C GLY A 259 1.52 2.17 -17.16
N ARG A 260 0.71 2.13 -18.22
CA ARG A 260 0.96 1.43 -19.49
C ARG A 260 2.24 1.86 -20.22
N ASP A 261 2.70 3.08 -19.99
CA ASP A 261 3.89 3.62 -20.65
C ASP A 261 5.19 3.01 -20.10
N MET A 262 5.16 2.45 -18.89
CA MET A 262 6.31 1.76 -18.26
C MET A 262 6.45 0.29 -18.64
N LEU A 263 5.42 -0.32 -19.23
CA LEU A 263 5.37 -1.77 -19.46
C LEU A 263 6.56 -2.32 -20.26
N PRO A 264 7.03 -1.69 -21.36
CA PRO A 264 8.18 -2.20 -22.09
C PRO A 264 9.46 -2.26 -21.24
N ALA A 265 9.72 -1.20 -20.47
CA ALA A 265 10.90 -1.12 -19.60
C ALA A 265 10.80 -2.11 -18.42
N LEU A 266 9.63 -2.22 -17.79
CA LEU A 266 9.39 -3.20 -16.72
C LEU A 266 9.52 -4.63 -17.21
N ALA A 267 8.99 -4.95 -18.40
CA ALA A 267 9.04 -6.28 -18.98
C ALA A 267 10.48 -6.70 -19.31
N ALA A 268 11.27 -5.80 -19.89
CA ALA A 268 12.69 -6.04 -20.13
C ALA A 268 13.44 -6.28 -18.80
N ALA A 269 13.28 -5.37 -17.84
CA ALA A 269 13.96 -5.45 -16.54
C ALA A 269 13.59 -6.71 -15.75
N ALA A 270 12.31 -7.12 -15.75
CA ALA A 270 11.87 -8.30 -14.99
C ALA A 270 12.53 -9.60 -15.47
N LEU A 271 12.87 -9.66 -16.75
CA LEU A 271 13.48 -10.82 -17.41
C LEU A 271 15.01 -10.86 -17.31
N GLU A 272 15.66 -9.81 -16.80
CA GLU A 272 17.09 -9.80 -16.50
C GLU A 272 17.39 -10.73 -15.32
N GLU A 273 18.14 -11.80 -15.57
CA GLU A 273 18.34 -12.88 -14.60
C GLU A 273 19.28 -12.53 -13.44
N ASP A 274 20.22 -11.62 -13.69
CA ASP A 274 21.25 -11.15 -12.76
C ASP A 274 20.75 -10.08 -11.78
N ARG A 275 19.53 -9.55 -11.98
CA ARG A 275 18.91 -8.63 -11.04
C ARG A 275 18.67 -9.27 -9.67
N PRO A 276 18.75 -8.47 -8.59
CA PRO A 276 18.44 -8.96 -7.25
C PRO A 276 17.05 -9.62 -7.17
N PRO A 277 16.88 -10.72 -6.39
CA PRO A 277 15.60 -11.39 -6.27
C PRO A 277 14.44 -10.48 -5.85
N HIS A 278 14.67 -9.53 -4.93
CA HIS A 278 13.64 -8.57 -4.52
C HIS A 278 13.21 -7.62 -5.64
N ALA A 279 14.14 -7.21 -6.51
CA ALA A 279 13.84 -6.36 -7.65
C ALA A 279 12.94 -7.10 -8.65
N ARG A 280 13.30 -8.35 -8.98
CA ARG A 280 12.53 -9.20 -9.90
C ARG A 280 11.11 -9.48 -9.37
N LEU A 281 10.96 -9.67 -8.06
CA LEU A 281 9.64 -9.79 -7.42
C LEU A 281 8.80 -8.52 -7.64
N TRP A 282 9.33 -7.34 -7.30
CA TRP A 282 8.60 -6.08 -7.44
C TRP A 282 8.30 -5.71 -8.89
N LEU A 283 9.21 -6.02 -9.81
CA LEU A 283 8.99 -5.85 -11.26
C LEU A 283 7.87 -6.76 -11.76
N ALA A 284 7.86 -8.03 -11.36
CA ALA A 284 6.78 -8.97 -11.71
C ALA A 284 5.43 -8.52 -11.12
N THR A 285 5.41 -8.02 -9.88
CA THR A 285 4.21 -7.43 -9.27
C THR A 285 3.74 -6.20 -10.04
N ALA A 286 4.64 -5.30 -10.43
CA ALA A 286 4.28 -4.09 -11.19
C ALA A 286 3.66 -4.46 -12.55
N LEU A 287 4.25 -5.43 -13.25
CA LEU A 287 3.68 -5.97 -14.49
C LEU A 287 2.27 -6.55 -14.28
N ALA A 288 2.03 -7.25 -13.16
CA ALA A 288 0.74 -7.82 -12.83
C ALA A 288 -0.31 -6.77 -12.38
N ASP A 289 0.14 -5.68 -11.76
CA ASP A 289 -0.72 -4.61 -11.22
C ASP A 289 -1.05 -3.52 -12.25
N ILE A 290 -0.42 -3.56 -13.43
CA ILE A 290 -0.77 -2.73 -14.60
C ILE A 290 -1.49 -3.63 -15.63
N PRO A 291 -2.83 -3.67 -15.67
CA PRO A 291 -3.57 -4.58 -16.55
C PRO A 291 -3.44 -4.19 -18.03
N ASP A 292 -2.71 -5.00 -18.78
CA ASP A 292 -2.46 -4.81 -20.22
C ASP A 292 -1.87 -6.08 -20.85
N GLU A 293 -2.36 -6.48 -22.03
CA GLU A 293 -1.91 -7.69 -22.70
C GLU A 293 -0.42 -7.65 -23.07
N ARG A 294 0.21 -6.46 -23.16
CA ARG A 294 1.66 -6.30 -23.38
C ARG A 294 2.52 -6.91 -22.26
N SER A 295 1.99 -7.03 -21.04
CA SER A 295 2.69 -7.64 -19.92
C SER A 295 2.67 -9.17 -19.94
N VAL A 296 1.72 -9.76 -20.68
CA VAL A 296 1.37 -11.18 -20.53
C VAL A 296 2.52 -12.10 -20.95
N ASP A 297 3.22 -11.80 -22.04
CA ASP A 297 4.36 -12.62 -22.49
C ASP A 297 5.50 -12.64 -21.46
N ALA A 298 5.79 -11.50 -20.82
CA ALA A 298 6.79 -11.42 -19.77
C ALA A 298 6.34 -12.20 -18.53
N LEU A 299 5.09 -12.03 -18.09
CA LEU A 299 4.54 -12.76 -16.94
C LEU A 299 4.53 -14.28 -17.17
N ILE A 300 4.19 -14.75 -18.38
CA ILE A 300 4.25 -16.17 -18.73
C ILE A 300 5.69 -16.69 -18.63
N LYS A 301 6.69 -15.98 -19.18
CA LYS A 301 8.10 -16.36 -19.03
C LYS A 301 8.55 -16.39 -17.57
N LEU A 302 8.05 -15.48 -16.74
CA LEU A 302 8.40 -15.41 -15.32
C LEU A 302 7.84 -16.59 -14.51
N LEU A 303 6.85 -17.35 -15.02
CA LEU A 303 6.44 -18.62 -14.44
C LEU A 303 7.54 -19.69 -14.52
N ASP A 304 8.57 -19.51 -15.34
CA ASP A 304 9.73 -20.40 -15.41
C ASP A 304 10.98 -19.81 -14.74
N SER A 305 10.83 -18.70 -14.00
CA SER A 305 11.94 -18.06 -13.29
C SER A 305 12.61 -19.03 -12.31
N PRO A 306 13.97 -19.06 -12.24
CA PRO A 306 14.69 -19.85 -11.25
C PRO A 306 14.44 -19.35 -9.82
N VAL A 307 14.02 -18.08 -9.67
CA VAL A 307 13.64 -17.51 -8.38
C VAL A 307 12.21 -17.93 -8.06
N GLN A 308 12.06 -18.90 -7.15
CA GLN A 308 10.76 -19.45 -6.74
C GLN A 308 9.73 -18.37 -6.38
N GLY A 309 10.14 -17.34 -5.63
CA GLY A 309 9.25 -16.25 -5.25
C GLY A 309 8.65 -15.50 -6.45
N VAL A 310 9.38 -15.37 -7.56
CA VAL A 310 8.89 -14.70 -8.78
C VAL A 310 7.74 -15.51 -9.38
N ARG A 311 7.87 -16.84 -9.45
CA ARG A 311 6.78 -17.72 -9.89
C ARG A 311 5.54 -17.56 -9.01
N TYR A 312 5.74 -17.45 -7.70
CA TYR A 312 4.64 -17.27 -6.74
C TYR A 312 3.94 -15.92 -6.90
N VAL A 313 4.70 -14.85 -7.10
CA VAL A 313 4.16 -13.52 -7.41
C VAL A 313 3.30 -13.57 -8.66
N VAL A 314 3.76 -14.22 -9.73
CA VAL A 314 2.95 -14.36 -10.96
C VAL A 314 1.71 -15.21 -10.70
N ALA A 315 1.80 -16.32 -9.97
CA ALA A 315 0.66 -17.17 -9.66
C ALA A 315 -0.42 -16.44 -8.82
N TYR A 316 0.00 -15.60 -7.87
CA TYR A 316 -0.90 -14.86 -7.00
C TYR A 316 -1.45 -13.59 -7.67
N HIS A 317 -0.60 -12.74 -8.23
CA HIS A 317 -1.00 -11.45 -8.79
C HIS A 317 -1.41 -11.52 -10.26
N GLY A 318 -0.90 -12.49 -11.04
CA GLY A 318 -1.20 -12.67 -12.46
C GLY A 318 -2.70 -12.68 -12.80
N PRO A 319 -3.59 -13.31 -12.00
CA PRO A 319 -5.03 -13.27 -12.25
C PRO A 319 -5.64 -11.86 -12.30
N LYS A 320 -4.97 -10.82 -11.74
CA LYS A 320 -5.37 -9.41 -11.88
C LYS A 320 -5.39 -8.92 -13.34
N GLN A 321 -4.57 -9.51 -14.21
CA GLN A 321 -4.48 -9.16 -15.63
C GLN A 321 -5.77 -9.48 -16.41
N ARG A 322 -6.59 -10.40 -15.91
CA ARG A 322 -7.80 -10.88 -16.61
C ARG A 322 -7.52 -11.42 -18.02
N SER A 323 -6.31 -11.95 -18.26
CA SER A 323 -5.91 -12.55 -19.52
C SER A 323 -6.08 -14.05 -19.48
N ALA A 324 -6.92 -14.59 -20.38
CA ALA A 324 -7.14 -16.04 -20.50
C ALA A 324 -5.85 -16.81 -20.83
N ARG A 325 -4.92 -16.17 -21.55
CA ARG A 325 -3.63 -16.74 -21.91
C ARG A 325 -2.72 -16.91 -20.69
N LEU A 326 -2.66 -15.88 -19.84
CA LEU A 326 -1.94 -15.96 -18.57
C LEU A 326 -2.60 -16.94 -17.59
N ASP A 327 -3.93 -16.90 -17.49
CA ASP A 327 -4.69 -17.83 -16.64
C ASP A 327 -4.37 -19.29 -17.03
N LYS A 328 -4.38 -19.61 -18.33
CA LYS A 328 -4.01 -20.94 -18.85
C LYS A 328 -2.58 -21.33 -18.44
N ALA A 329 -1.60 -20.44 -18.61
CA ALA A 329 -0.22 -20.72 -18.24
C ALA A 329 -0.05 -20.96 -16.72
N ILE A 330 -0.72 -20.17 -15.88
CA ILE A 330 -0.71 -20.37 -14.42
C ILE A 330 -1.33 -21.74 -14.07
N ILE A 331 -2.45 -22.11 -14.69
CA ILE A 331 -3.13 -23.39 -14.46
C ILE A 331 -2.21 -24.56 -14.87
N GLU A 332 -1.56 -24.48 -16.03
CA GLU A 332 -0.63 -25.52 -16.49
C GLU A 332 0.55 -25.68 -15.53
N LYS A 333 1.15 -24.57 -15.08
CA LYS A 333 2.25 -24.58 -14.11
C LYS A 333 1.83 -25.03 -12.70
N ALA A 334 0.60 -24.76 -12.29
CA ALA A 334 0.08 -25.25 -11.01
C ALA A 334 -0.10 -26.78 -10.97
N ARG A 335 -0.23 -27.43 -12.13
CA ARG A 335 -0.46 -28.88 -12.22
C ARG A 335 0.81 -29.71 -12.21
N THR A 336 1.98 -29.09 -12.38
CA THR A 336 3.27 -29.79 -12.30
C THR A 336 3.58 -30.17 -10.85
N ALA A 337 3.93 -31.44 -10.62
CA ALA A 337 4.07 -32.03 -9.29
C ALA A 337 5.13 -31.34 -8.41
N ASP A 338 6.19 -30.82 -9.02
CA ASP A 338 7.29 -30.09 -8.38
C ASP A 338 6.95 -28.61 -8.07
N GLU A 339 5.77 -28.14 -8.50
CA GLU A 339 5.34 -26.74 -8.36
C GLU A 339 4.12 -26.59 -7.43
N ALA A 340 4.09 -27.40 -6.35
CA ALA A 340 3.08 -27.31 -5.29
C ALA A 340 2.93 -25.88 -4.71
N GLY A 341 4.01 -25.09 -4.71
CA GLY A 341 3.97 -23.69 -4.32
C GLY A 341 3.20 -22.81 -5.30
N VAL A 342 3.37 -23.01 -6.61
CA VAL A 342 2.58 -22.30 -7.64
C VAL A 342 1.10 -22.63 -7.48
N ALA A 343 0.74 -23.91 -7.27
CA ALA A 343 -0.64 -24.30 -6.98
C ALA A 343 -1.20 -23.57 -5.75
N THR A 344 -0.43 -23.53 -4.65
CA THR A 344 -0.82 -22.84 -3.41
C THR A 344 -1.13 -21.36 -3.65
N TRP A 345 -0.25 -20.66 -4.37
CA TRP A 345 -0.41 -19.22 -4.63
C TRP A 345 -1.46 -18.94 -5.70
N ALA A 346 -1.64 -19.81 -6.69
CA ALA A 346 -2.70 -19.73 -7.68
C ALA A 346 -4.09 -19.88 -7.06
N LEU A 347 -4.29 -20.85 -6.14
CA LEU A 347 -5.55 -20.99 -5.37
C LEU A 347 -5.95 -19.65 -4.75
N LEU A 348 -5.01 -19.02 -4.06
CA LEU A 348 -5.25 -17.75 -3.38
C LEU A 348 -5.43 -16.60 -4.38
N GLY A 349 -4.60 -16.52 -5.42
CA GLY A 349 -4.68 -15.49 -6.46
C GLY A 349 -6.01 -15.48 -7.19
N PHE A 350 -6.47 -16.64 -7.66
CA PHE A 350 -7.79 -16.78 -8.28
C PHE A 350 -8.91 -16.49 -7.28
N MET A 351 -8.80 -16.98 -6.04
CA MET A 351 -9.82 -16.72 -5.01
C MET A 351 -9.95 -15.24 -4.65
N VAL A 352 -8.86 -14.48 -4.64
CA VAL A 352 -8.86 -13.05 -4.27
C VAL A 352 -9.22 -12.16 -5.46
N HIS A 353 -8.68 -12.46 -6.64
CA HIS A 353 -8.74 -11.54 -7.80
C HIS A 353 -9.76 -11.97 -8.87
N ARG A 354 -10.34 -13.17 -8.78
CA ARG A 354 -11.34 -13.69 -9.71
C ARG A 354 -12.60 -14.16 -8.99
N ALA A 355 -13.64 -14.40 -9.78
CA ALA A 355 -14.94 -14.83 -9.26
C ALA A 355 -14.95 -16.32 -8.83
N ALA A 356 -14.06 -17.13 -9.40
CA ALA A 356 -13.95 -18.55 -9.13
C ALA A 356 -12.50 -19.01 -9.29
N VAL A 357 -12.17 -20.11 -8.60
CA VAL A 357 -10.92 -20.84 -8.74
C VAL A 357 -11.09 -21.93 -9.81
N PRO A 358 -10.19 -22.06 -10.79
CA PRO A 358 -10.24 -23.15 -11.76
C PRO A 358 -10.19 -24.53 -11.08
N GLU A 359 -11.04 -25.46 -11.52
CA GLU A 359 -11.14 -26.81 -10.93
C GLU A 359 -9.82 -27.57 -11.01
N GLU A 360 -9.02 -27.34 -12.05
CA GLU A 360 -7.69 -27.94 -12.20
C GLU A 360 -6.72 -27.47 -11.13
N VAL A 361 -6.79 -26.19 -10.73
CA VAL A 361 -5.94 -25.62 -9.66
C VAL A 361 -6.43 -26.12 -8.31
N LEU A 362 -7.75 -26.21 -8.12
CA LEU A 362 -8.35 -26.80 -6.93
C LEU A 362 -7.91 -28.26 -6.75
N ARG A 363 -8.03 -29.06 -7.80
CA ARG A 363 -7.60 -30.47 -7.82
C ARG A 363 -6.11 -30.60 -7.53
N ALA A 364 -5.26 -29.82 -8.23
CA ALA A 364 -3.82 -29.82 -7.96
C ALA A 364 -3.49 -29.45 -6.50
N GLY A 365 -4.24 -28.52 -5.92
CA GLY A 365 -4.15 -28.16 -4.50
C GLY A 365 -4.52 -29.29 -3.54
N LEU A 366 -5.63 -29.98 -3.82
CA LEU A 366 -6.14 -31.10 -3.01
C LEU A 366 -5.24 -32.34 -3.07
N GLU A 367 -4.66 -32.62 -4.24
CA GLU A 367 -3.81 -33.80 -4.49
C GLU A 367 -2.33 -33.54 -4.17
N SER A 368 -1.98 -32.29 -3.84
CA SER A 368 -0.59 -31.89 -3.57
C SER A 368 0.01 -32.62 -2.37
N ASP A 369 1.29 -32.98 -2.46
CA ASP A 369 2.04 -33.45 -1.30
C ASP A 369 2.21 -32.37 -0.22
N SER A 370 2.15 -31.09 -0.61
CA SER A 370 2.25 -29.95 0.31
C SER A 370 1.00 -29.83 1.19
N PRO A 371 1.11 -29.95 2.53
CA PRO A 371 -0.03 -29.73 3.42
C PRO A 371 -0.54 -28.28 3.35
N GLN A 372 0.32 -27.32 2.98
CA GLN A 372 -0.10 -25.94 2.79
C GLN A 372 -1.05 -25.79 1.59
N ALA A 373 -0.75 -26.46 0.47
CA ALA A 373 -1.61 -26.46 -0.71
C ALA A 373 -2.98 -27.09 -0.39
N ARG A 374 -2.99 -28.25 0.28
CA ARG A 374 -4.24 -28.93 0.68
C ARG A 374 -5.07 -28.10 1.67
N ALA A 375 -4.43 -27.42 2.63
CA ALA A 375 -5.11 -26.52 3.54
C ALA A 375 -5.71 -25.30 2.81
N ARG A 376 -5.03 -24.72 1.82
CA ARG A 376 -5.60 -23.64 0.99
C ARG A 376 -6.75 -24.12 0.12
N ALA A 377 -6.67 -25.34 -0.42
CA ALA A 377 -7.78 -25.92 -1.16
C ALA A 377 -9.01 -26.09 -0.26
N ALA A 378 -8.83 -26.47 1.01
CA ALA A 378 -9.91 -26.52 2.00
C ALA A 378 -10.60 -25.16 2.19
N GLU A 379 -9.83 -24.06 2.27
CA GLU A 379 -10.37 -22.69 2.34
C GLU A 379 -11.19 -22.33 1.09
N VAL A 380 -10.69 -22.71 -0.11
CA VAL A 380 -11.40 -22.47 -1.38
C VAL A 380 -12.73 -23.23 -1.42
N LEU A 381 -12.75 -24.51 -1.03
CA LEU A 381 -13.97 -25.33 -0.96
C LEU A 381 -15.02 -24.68 -0.04
N ALA A 382 -14.58 -24.15 1.11
CA ALA A 382 -15.47 -23.54 2.10
C ALA A 382 -16.13 -22.25 1.60
N ARG A 383 -15.43 -21.47 0.76
CA ARG A 383 -15.96 -20.22 0.19
C ARG A 383 -17.15 -20.47 -0.73
N HIS A 384 -17.22 -21.65 -1.35
CA HIS A 384 -18.32 -22.09 -2.20
C HIS A 384 -18.91 -23.41 -1.67
N ALA A 385 -19.48 -23.37 -0.47
CA ALA A 385 -19.99 -24.51 0.32
C ALA A 385 -21.23 -25.22 -0.25
N GLY A 386 -21.25 -25.52 -1.56
CA GLY A 386 -22.24 -26.43 -2.15
C GLY A 386 -22.04 -27.89 -1.69
N PRO A 387 -23.03 -28.77 -1.86
CA PRO A 387 -22.99 -30.14 -1.34
C PRO A 387 -21.74 -30.94 -1.74
N GLU A 388 -21.29 -30.80 -3.00
CA GLU A 388 -20.07 -31.45 -3.49
C GLU A 388 -18.81 -30.94 -2.78
N ASN A 389 -18.67 -29.62 -2.64
CA ASN A 389 -17.51 -29.02 -1.97
C ASN A 389 -17.48 -29.34 -0.48
N ILE A 390 -18.65 -29.43 0.16
CA ILE A 390 -18.76 -29.90 1.54
C ILE A 390 -18.31 -31.36 1.65
N ALA A 391 -18.70 -32.24 0.72
CA ALA A 391 -18.25 -33.64 0.74
C ALA A 391 -16.73 -33.74 0.59
N ARG A 392 -16.14 -32.99 -0.35
CA ARG A 392 -14.67 -32.92 -0.53
C ARG A 392 -13.97 -32.36 0.71
N LEU A 393 -14.49 -31.28 1.30
CA LEU A 393 -13.97 -30.67 2.52
C LEU A 393 -14.07 -31.63 3.72
N THR A 394 -15.14 -32.40 3.81
CA THR A 394 -15.33 -33.44 4.83
C THR A 394 -14.29 -34.55 4.68
N GLY A 395 -13.94 -34.92 3.45
CA GLY A 395 -12.86 -35.88 3.17
C GLY A 395 -11.50 -35.45 3.75
N LEU A 396 -11.21 -34.15 3.79
CA LEU A 396 -9.96 -33.61 4.35
C LEU A 396 -9.85 -33.75 5.88
N LEU A 397 -10.93 -34.13 6.58
CA LEU A 397 -10.85 -34.53 7.99
C LEU A 397 -10.04 -35.83 8.19
N GLY A 398 -9.89 -36.64 7.13
CA GLY A 398 -9.04 -37.82 7.10
C GLY A 398 -7.61 -37.58 6.60
N ASP A 399 -7.21 -36.32 6.34
CA ASP A 399 -5.89 -36.01 5.80
C ASP A 399 -4.76 -36.51 6.71
N ARG A 400 -3.60 -36.83 6.15
CA ARG A 400 -2.40 -37.25 6.91
C ARG A 400 -1.82 -36.16 7.81
N ASP A 401 -1.91 -34.89 7.40
CA ASP A 401 -1.36 -33.75 8.13
C ASP A 401 -2.41 -33.15 9.09
N GLU A 402 -2.05 -33.00 10.37
CA GLU A 402 -2.98 -32.49 11.40
C GLU A 402 -3.46 -31.06 11.12
N ARG A 403 -2.66 -30.25 10.43
CA ARG A 403 -3.02 -28.87 10.06
C ARG A 403 -4.12 -28.86 9.03
N VAL A 404 -4.06 -29.76 8.04
CA VAL A 404 -5.11 -29.88 7.02
C VAL A 404 -6.42 -30.33 7.68
N ARG A 405 -6.37 -31.34 8.56
CA ARG A 405 -7.55 -31.78 9.33
C ARG A 405 -8.15 -30.65 10.16
N GLY A 406 -7.31 -29.91 10.90
CA GLY A 406 -7.75 -28.79 11.71
C GLY A 406 -8.34 -27.63 10.90
N THR A 407 -7.76 -27.33 9.72
CA THR A 407 -8.31 -26.35 8.78
C THR A 407 -9.65 -26.81 8.24
N ALA A 408 -9.77 -28.06 7.80
CA ALA A 408 -11.02 -28.62 7.30
C ALA A 408 -12.15 -28.53 8.34
N ALA A 409 -11.87 -28.90 9.60
CA ALA A 409 -12.83 -28.77 10.69
C ALA A 409 -13.28 -27.32 10.92
N GLY A 410 -12.33 -26.38 10.99
CA GLY A 410 -12.66 -24.96 11.15
C GLY A 410 -13.42 -24.38 9.96
N MET A 411 -13.14 -24.85 8.74
CA MET A 411 -13.88 -24.43 7.54
C MET A 411 -15.30 -24.99 7.49
N LEU A 412 -15.52 -26.24 7.93
CA LEU A 412 -16.85 -26.82 8.07
C LEU A 412 -17.68 -26.03 9.09
N ALA A 413 -17.09 -25.66 10.23
CA ALA A 413 -17.74 -24.79 11.22
C ALA A 413 -18.16 -23.45 10.62
N LYS A 414 -17.24 -22.75 9.94
CA LYS A 414 -17.52 -21.47 9.26
C LYS A 414 -18.60 -21.57 8.18
N SER A 415 -18.68 -22.70 7.47
CA SER A 415 -19.73 -22.96 6.49
C SER A 415 -21.11 -23.19 7.11
N LYS A 416 -21.18 -23.40 8.43
CA LYS A 416 -22.39 -23.69 9.23
C LYS A 416 -23.15 -24.95 8.81
N VAL A 417 -22.49 -25.85 8.07
CA VAL A 417 -23.07 -27.11 7.61
C VAL A 417 -22.92 -28.17 8.70
N HIS A 418 -24.04 -28.54 9.32
CA HIS A 418 -24.11 -29.47 10.45
C HIS A 418 -24.94 -30.71 10.13
N THR A 419 -24.84 -31.22 8.89
CA THR A 419 -25.57 -32.44 8.49
C THR A 419 -25.03 -33.66 9.24
N PRO A 420 -25.84 -34.72 9.45
CA PRO A 420 -25.39 -35.93 10.13
C PRO A 420 -24.10 -36.54 9.55
N PRO A 421 -23.87 -36.58 8.22
CA PRO A 421 -22.60 -37.03 7.65
C PRO A 421 -21.39 -36.18 8.06
N VAL A 422 -21.53 -34.85 8.10
CA VAL A 422 -20.45 -33.93 8.50
C VAL A 422 -20.13 -34.10 9.98
N LEU A 423 -21.15 -34.12 10.83
CA LEU A 423 -20.98 -34.31 12.27
C LEU A 423 -20.37 -35.67 12.59
N GLY A 424 -20.83 -36.73 11.91
CA GLY A 424 -20.25 -38.08 12.05
C GLY A 424 -18.78 -38.15 11.62
N ALA A 425 -18.42 -37.48 10.53
CA ALA A 425 -17.03 -37.40 10.08
C ALA A 425 -16.13 -36.62 11.06
N LEU A 426 -16.62 -35.51 11.63
CA LEU A 426 -15.91 -34.75 12.68
C LEU A 426 -15.68 -35.61 13.93
N VAL A 427 -16.70 -36.32 14.41
CA VAL A 427 -16.57 -37.24 15.56
C VAL A 427 -15.55 -38.35 15.26
N LYS A 428 -15.60 -38.95 14.07
CA LYS A 428 -14.63 -39.97 13.64
C LYS A 428 -13.20 -39.42 13.56
N ALA A 429 -13.03 -38.18 13.12
CA ALA A 429 -11.71 -37.56 12.98
C ALA A 429 -10.97 -37.36 14.32
N LEU A 430 -11.68 -37.41 15.47
CA LEU A 430 -11.06 -37.39 16.80
C LEU A 430 -10.19 -38.64 17.08
N ASP A 431 -10.43 -39.74 16.36
CA ASP A 431 -9.61 -40.96 16.46
C ASP A 431 -8.19 -40.76 15.90
N LEU A 432 -8.01 -39.77 15.02
CA LEU A 432 -6.72 -39.49 14.41
C LEU A 432 -5.78 -38.79 15.42
N PRO A 433 -4.45 -39.02 15.31
CA PRO A 433 -3.48 -38.36 16.18
C PRO A 433 -3.45 -36.85 15.95
N GLY A 434 -2.82 -36.09 16.84
CA GLY A 434 -2.61 -34.64 16.67
C GLY A 434 -3.55 -33.79 17.53
N GLU A 435 -2.98 -33.24 18.60
CA GLU A 435 -3.71 -32.50 19.63
C GLU A 435 -4.28 -31.17 19.11
N ASN A 436 -3.57 -30.54 18.17
CA ASN A 436 -4.03 -29.32 17.54
C ASN A 436 -5.26 -29.56 16.65
N ALA A 437 -5.26 -30.66 15.89
CA ALA A 437 -6.41 -31.07 15.09
C ALA A 437 -7.60 -31.41 15.99
N ARG A 438 -7.40 -32.21 17.04
CA ARG A 438 -8.45 -32.59 18.00
C ARG A 438 -9.11 -31.38 18.64
N ARG A 439 -8.31 -30.38 19.08
CA ARG A 439 -8.84 -29.10 19.56
C ARG A 439 -9.75 -28.43 18.52
N ARG A 440 -9.25 -28.24 17.29
CA ARG A 440 -10.01 -27.59 16.20
C ARG A 440 -11.29 -28.36 15.84
N ILE A 441 -11.26 -29.68 15.89
CA ILE A 441 -12.43 -30.54 15.64
C ILE A 441 -13.46 -30.41 16.77
N CYS A 442 -13.03 -30.41 18.03
CA CYS A 442 -13.91 -30.16 19.18
C CYS A 442 -14.52 -28.76 19.13
N ASP A 443 -13.73 -27.73 18.78
CA ASP A 443 -14.24 -26.36 18.60
C ASP A 443 -15.32 -26.32 17.51
N ALA A 444 -15.06 -26.97 16.37
CA ALA A 444 -16.02 -27.05 15.27
C ALA A 444 -17.31 -27.80 15.66
N LEU A 445 -17.19 -28.92 16.38
CA LEU A 445 -18.33 -29.67 16.91
C LEU A 445 -19.13 -28.81 17.90
N SER A 446 -18.46 -28.07 18.79
CA SER A 446 -19.11 -27.15 19.72
C SER A 446 -19.87 -26.04 18.98
N GLU A 447 -19.26 -25.42 17.97
CA GLU A 447 -19.88 -24.36 17.18
C GLU A 447 -21.10 -24.86 16.39
N LEU A 448 -20.98 -26.02 15.75
CA LEU A 448 -22.05 -26.58 14.91
C LEU A 448 -23.22 -27.18 15.70
N THR A 449 -22.99 -27.62 16.95
CA THR A 449 -24.00 -28.32 17.77
C THR A 449 -24.51 -27.52 18.96
N GLY A 450 -23.85 -26.42 19.31
CA GLY A 450 -24.10 -25.63 20.52
C GLY A 450 -23.65 -26.31 21.82
N GLN A 451 -22.98 -27.47 21.76
CA GLN A 451 -22.52 -28.17 22.96
C GLN A 451 -21.10 -27.77 23.35
N ALA A 452 -20.95 -27.14 24.51
CA ALA A 452 -19.64 -26.80 25.04
C ALA A 452 -18.93 -28.03 25.62
N ARG A 453 -17.95 -28.56 24.86
CA ARG A 453 -17.07 -29.66 25.29
C ARG A 453 -15.63 -29.31 24.88
N PRO A 454 -15.03 -28.31 25.54
CA PRO A 454 -13.72 -27.80 25.16
C PRO A 454 -12.65 -28.87 25.31
N TYR A 455 -11.70 -28.86 24.38
CA TYR A 455 -10.55 -29.76 24.39
C TYR A 455 -9.29 -28.96 24.68
N ASP A 456 -8.63 -29.27 25.80
CA ASP A 456 -7.35 -28.68 26.15
C ASP A 456 -6.20 -29.60 25.71
N PRO A 457 -5.39 -29.19 24.72
CA PRO A 457 -4.24 -29.99 24.28
C PRO A 457 -3.14 -30.11 25.36
N ALA A 458 -3.13 -29.26 26.38
CA ALA A 458 -2.16 -29.31 27.48
C ALA A 458 -2.64 -30.17 28.67
N ALA A 459 -3.89 -30.63 28.66
CA ALA A 459 -4.42 -31.47 29.73
C ALA A 459 -3.80 -32.89 29.70
N ASP A 460 -3.90 -33.58 30.84
CA ASP A 460 -3.46 -34.97 30.92
C ASP A 460 -4.25 -35.89 29.96
N ALA A 461 -3.69 -37.07 29.67
CA ALA A 461 -4.28 -37.99 28.70
C ALA A 461 -5.69 -38.46 29.09
N ALA A 462 -5.97 -38.64 30.39
CA ALA A 462 -7.27 -39.11 30.85
C ALA A 462 -8.35 -38.03 30.64
N ALA A 463 -8.03 -36.77 30.91
CA ALA A 463 -8.91 -35.63 30.65
C ALA A 463 -9.19 -35.47 29.15
N ARG A 464 -8.16 -35.60 28.30
CA ARG A 464 -8.30 -35.53 26.84
C ARG A 464 -9.18 -36.66 26.28
N GLU A 465 -8.94 -37.90 26.71
CA GLU A 465 -9.75 -39.07 26.32
C GLU A 465 -11.19 -38.96 26.82
N LYS A 466 -11.42 -38.40 28.02
CA LYS A 466 -12.77 -38.14 28.53
C LYS A 466 -13.56 -37.21 27.60
N THR A 467 -12.95 -36.11 27.12
CA THR A 467 -13.62 -35.20 26.18
C THR A 467 -13.91 -35.88 24.84
N ILE A 468 -12.97 -36.68 24.31
CA ILE A 468 -13.15 -37.43 23.07
C ILE A 468 -14.29 -38.46 23.22
N ALA A 469 -14.28 -39.25 24.29
CA ALA A 469 -15.32 -40.23 24.58
C ALA A 469 -16.71 -39.59 24.68
N ALA A 470 -16.79 -38.42 25.33
CA ALA A 470 -18.04 -37.68 25.46
C ALA A 470 -18.61 -37.23 24.11
N TRP A 471 -17.77 -36.83 23.16
CA TRP A 471 -18.19 -36.53 21.77
C TRP A 471 -18.62 -37.78 21.00
N LYS A 472 -17.92 -38.90 21.17
CA LYS A 472 -18.27 -40.19 20.56
C LYS A 472 -19.63 -40.70 21.03
N GLU A 473 -19.87 -40.68 22.34
CA GLU A 473 -21.17 -41.04 22.92
C GLU A 473 -22.30 -40.16 22.40
N TRP A 474 -22.05 -38.86 22.26
CA TRP A 474 -23.02 -37.95 21.66
C TRP A 474 -23.29 -38.30 20.19
N GLY A 475 -22.24 -38.53 19.39
CA GLY A 475 -22.37 -38.88 17.98
C GLY A 475 -23.15 -40.19 17.78
N ALA A 476 -22.89 -41.21 18.60
CA ALA A 476 -23.62 -42.48 18.57
C ALA A 476 -25.13 -42.30 18.84
N LYS A 477 -25.50 -41.37 19.73
CA LYS A 477 -26.91 -41.04 20.03
C LYS A 477 -27.60 -40.29 18.90
N GLN A 478 -26.88 -39.53 18.07
CA GLN A 478 -27.46 -38.83 16.93
C GLN A 478 -27.67 -39.73 15.73
N GLY A 479 -26.80 -40.72 15.49
CA GLY A 479 -26.95 -41.67 14.38
C GLY A 479 -28.02 -42.76 14.60
N ALA A 480 -28.55 -42.87 15.82
CA ALA A 480 -29.63 -43.81 16.17
C ALA A 480 -31.04 -43.20 16.06
N LYS A 481 -31.14 -41.92 15.68
CA LYS A 481 -32.37 -41.19 15.38
C LYS A 481 -32.45 -40.90 13.90
#